data_AF-A0A7K1SN18-F1
#
_entry.id   AF-A0A7K1SN18-F1
#
_cell.length_a   1.000
_cell.length_b   1.000
_cell.length_c   1.000
_cell.angle_alpha   90.00
_cell.angle_beta   90.00
_cell.angle_gamma   90.00
#
_symmetry.space_group_name_H-M   'P 1'
#
loop_
_entity.id
_entity.type
_entity.pdbx_description
1 polymer ?
#
loop_
_entity_poly.entity_id
_entity_poly.type
_entity_poly.pdbx_seq_one_letter_code
_entity_poly.pdbx_strand_id
1 'polypeptide(L)'
;MSYQSPLHLLDSLQIQPDQLNPAGLIQIRKKLLAEFNLTAAITISVGDKQYTKDEALKAIDQLKEVQYLNDHAVIFQDKSLLAWLEHPTTAAFPAQSISKLRWSGQQNPFFDEILAEALETYCSFLLKHRQFSMIKEPLSVAMSLPVQWQYGVQEIIYKQIKDITALIDEAQKRPDHKQDREIFGFIVYGNWADLLNSLPEESFWRIINDYCVAAVNYTVVVQHNQRHFVYEITHQLVRINCDSGLKTTIQNNYQIYKENYHTKTKSKNKNWSSWWFWALIVLAQALARSCDN
;
A
#
# COMPACT_ATOMS: atom_id res chain seq x y z
N MET A 1 -2.10 3.85 15.95
CA MET A 1 -1.09 4.87 16.32
C MET A 1 0.27 4.32 15.95
N SER A 2 1.11 5.04 15.22
CA SER A 2 2.44 4.54 14.86
C SER A 2 3.24 4.13 16.08
N TYR A 3 4.01 3.05 15.95
CA TYR A 3 4.91 2.57 16.99
C TYR A 3 5.79 3.72 17.50
N GLN A 4 6.09 3.72 18.80
CA GLN A 4 7.01 4.66 19.42
C GLN A 4 7.92 3.87 20.35
N SER A 5 9.23 3.92 20.09
CA SER A 5 10.19 3.22 20.92
C SER A 5 10.26 3.85 22.32
N PRO A 6 10.13 3.05 23.39
CA PRO A 6 10.33 3.55 24.74
C PRO A 6 11.81 3.84 25.04
N LEU A 7 12.72 3.43 24.14
CA LEU A 7 14.18 3.49 24.34
C LEU A 7 14.81 4.81 23.85
N HIS A 8 14.03 5.78 23.36
CA HIS A 8 14.57 7.07 22.89
C HIS A 8 15.39 7.81 23.93
N LEU A 9 15.05 7.70 25.22
CA LEU A 9 15.85 8.27 26.33
C LEU A 9 17.32 7.78 26.31
N LEU A 10 17.58 6.65 25.67
CA LEU A 10 18.85 5.95 25.69
C LEU A 10 19.72 6.22 24.46
N ASP A 11 19.28 7.08 23.54
CA ASP A 11 19.99 7.36 22.28
C ASP A 11 21.44 7.83 22.50
N SER A 12 21.66 8.65 23.54
CA SER A 12 23.00 9.16 23.87
C SER A 12 23.89 8.15 24.59
N LEU A 13 23.31 7.08 25.18
CA LEU A 13 24.00 6.21 26.13
C LEU A 13 24.66 4.97 25.49
N GLN A 14 24.60 4.83 24.16
CA GLN A 14 25.21 3.72 23.39
C GLN A 14 24.95 2.33 24.00
N ILE A 15 23.71 2.09 24.40
CA ILE A 15 23.33 0.90 25.17
C ILE A 15 23.22 -0.30 24.23
N GLN A 16 23.83 -1.41 24.65
CA GLN A 16 23.71 -2.68 23.95
C GLN A 16 22.45 -3.44 24.44
N PRO A 17 21.70 -4.17 23.59
CA PRO A 17 20.46 -4.86 23.96
C PRO A 17 20.60 -5.84 25.10
N ASP A 18 21.75 -6.52 25.19
CA ASP A 18 22.09 -7.43 26.29
C ASP A 18 22.15 -6.72 27.65
N GLN A 19 22.30 -5.40 27.66
CA GLN A 19 22.25 -4.54 28.85
C GLN A 19 20.82 -4.11 29.23
N LEU A 20 19.78 -4.49 28.47
CA LEU A 20 18.38 -4.16 28.78
C LEU A 20 17.67 -5.27 29.58
N ASN A 21 18.41 -5.86 30.53
CA ASN A 21 17.87 -6.74 31.56
C ASN A 21 17.72 -5.97 32.91
N PRO A 22 17.05 -6.50 33.94
CA PRO A 22 16.84 -5.78 35.20
C PRO A 22 18.14 -5.26 35.84
N ALA A 23 19.23 -6.02 35.78
CA ALA A 23 20.52 -5.60 36.31
C ALA A 23 21.17 -4.49 35.45
N GLY A 24 21.04 -4.58 34.14
CA GLY A 24 21.54 -3.57 33.22
C GLY A 24 20.74 -2.27 33.29
N LEU A 25 19.42 -2.29 33.47
CA LEU A 25 18.61 -1.10 33.76
C LEU A 25 19.08 -0.38 35.04
N ILE A 26 19.49 -1.12 36.07
CA ILE A 26 20.10 -0.53 37.28
C ILE A 26 21.44 0.16 36.94
N GLN A 27 22.27 -0.44 36.08
CA GLN A 27 23.53 0.17 35.64
C GLN A 27 23.28 1.42 34.79
N ILE A 28 22.30 1.39 33.89
CA ILE A 28 21.89 2.52 33.05
C ILE A 28 21.42 3.67 33.92
N ARG A 29 20.59 3.38 34.93
CA ARG A 29 20.17 4.37 35.94
C ARG A 29 21.36 5.02 36.63
N LYS A 30 22.37 4.25 37.03
CA LYS A 30 23.60 4.79 37.65
C LYS A 30 24.41 5.66 36.69
N LYS A 31 24.56 5.24 35.43
CA LYS A 31 25.26 6.01 34.39
C LYS A 31 24.57 7.34 34.12
N LEU A 32 23.25 7.31 33.94
CA LEU A 32 22.45 8.50 33.67
C LEU A 32 22.45 9.48 34.87
N LEU A 33 22.39 8.96 36.11
CA LEU A 33 22.60 9.78 37.31
C LEU A 33 24.00 10.42 37.36
N ALA A 34 25.03 9.70 36.94
CA ALA A 34 26.38 10.23 36.87
C ALA A 34 26.48 11.34 35.82
N GLU A 35 25.87 11.18 34.64
CA GLU A 35 25.83 12.23 33.62
C GLU A 35 25.16 13.52 34.13
N PHE A 36 24.01 13.40 34.81
CA PHE A 36 23.36 14.56 35.44
C PHE A 36 24.22 15.26 36.49
N ASN A 37 25.03 14.51 37.24
CA ASN A 37 25.91 15.10 38.25
C ASN A 37 27.17 15.74 37.63
N LEU A 38 27.58 15.31 36.44
CA LEU A 38 28.73 15.85 35.70
C LEU A 38 28.37 17.05 34.83
N THR A 39 27.10 17.20 34.48
CA THR A 39 26.62 18.30 33.65
C THR A 39 26.20 19.48 34.54
N ALA A 40 26.64 20.70 34.21
CA ALA A 40 26.21 21.90 34.93
C ALA A 40 24.74 22.28 34.66
N ALA A 41 24.12 21.66 33.65
CA ALA A 41 22.74 21.88 33.25
C ALA A 41 21.78 21.01 34.07
N ILE A 42 20.59 21.55 34.37
CA ILE A 42 19.52 20.86 35.09
C ILE A 42 18.85 19.79 34.21
N THR A 43 18.99 19.91 32.89
CA THR A 43 18.40 19.05 31.88
C THR A 43 19.45 18.43 30.97
N ILE A 44 19.17 17.23 30.47
CA ILE A 44 19.89 16.60 29.36
C ILE A 44 19.00 16.64 28.12
N SER A 45 19.60 16.87 26.95
CA SER A 45 18.89 16.80 25.67
C SER A 45 19.07 15.40 25.09
N VAL A 46 17.96 14.73 24.78
CA VAL A 46 17.94 13.43 24.10
C VAL A 46 16.98 13.52 22.92
N GLY A 47 17.53 13.47 21.71
CA GLY A 47 16.80 13.83 20.49
C GLY A 47 16.28 15.27 20.56
N ASP A 48 14.99 15.45 20.24
CA ASP A 48 14.32 16.76 20.29
C ASP A 48 13.68 17.08 21.65
N LYS A 49 13.92 16.27 22.69
CA LYS A 49 13.34 16.43 24.01
C LYS A 49 14.40 16.75 25.06
N GLN A 50 14.03 17.63 25.99
CA GLN A 50 14.80 17.87 27.21
C GLN A 50 14.19 17.09 28.35
N TYR A 51 15.05 16.40 29.09
CA TYR A 51 14.67 15.62 30.26
C TYR A 51 15.31 16.22 31.50
N THR A 52 14.49 16.45 32.52
CA THR A 52 14.98 16.65 33.88
C THR A 52 15.46 15.31 34.47
N LYS A 53 16.23 15.38 35.55
CA LYS A 53 16.70 14.21 36.29
C LYS A 53 15.55 13.29 36.70
N ASP A 54 14.48 13.85 37.25
CA ASP A 54 13.34 13.07 37.75
C ASP A 54 12.55 12.41 36.61
N GLU A 55 12.37 13.12 35.49
CA GLU A 55 11.71 12.56 34.30
C GLU A 55 12.49 11.40 33.70
N ALA A 56 13.81 11.53 33.60
CA ALA A 56 14.66 10.48 33.07
C ALA A 56 14.70 9.24 33.99
N LEU A 57 14.74 9.44 35.32
CA LEU A 57 14.62 8.34 36.29
C LEU A 57 13.26 7.64 36.20
N LYS A 58 12.18 8.41 36.08
CA LYS A 58 10.83 7.86 35.93
C LYS A 58 10.70 7.07 34.64
N ALA A 59 11.26 7.56 33.55
CA ALA A 59 11.27 6.84 32.27
C ALA A 59 12.04 5.51 32.37
N ILE A 60 13.19 5.47 33.05
CA ILE A 60 13.90 4.20 33.30
C ILE A 60 13.08 3.24 34.17
N ASP A 61 12.40 3.74 35.19
CA ASP A 61 11.55 2.89 36.02
C ASP A 61 10.35 2.35 35.23
N GLN A 62 9.80 3.13 34.29
CA GLN A 62 8.77 2.67 33.36
C GLN A 62 9.29 1.56 32.42
N LEU A 63 10.55 1.61 31.99
CA LEU A 63 11.15 0.56 31.14
C LEU A 63 11.14 -0.83 31.80
N LYS A 64 11.14 -0.91 33.14
CA LYS A 64 11.06 -2.20 33.85
C LYS A 64 9.71 -2.89 33.68
N GLU A 65 8.66 -2.11 33.44
CA GLU A 65 7.30 -2.58 33.25
C GLU A 65 6.95 -2.79 31.77
N VAL A 66 7.84 -2.38 30.85
CA VAL A 66 7.67 -2.55 29.41
C VAL A 66 7.80 -4.02 29.05
N GLN A 67 6.71 -4.57 28.50
CA GLN A 67 6.72 -5.91 27.91
C GLN A 67 7.60 -5.91 26.65
N TYR A 68 8.18 -7.06 26.32
CA TYR A 68 8.99 -7.22 25.09
C TYR A 68 10.18 -6.24 24.99
N LEU A 69 10.77 -5.83 26.12
CA LEU A 69 11.86 -4.84 26.14
C LEU A 69 13.06 -5.23 25.25
N ASN A 70 13.39 -6.53 25.18
CA ASN A 70 14.44 -7.02 24.28
C ASN A 70 14.10 -6.81 22.80
N ASP A 71 12.83 -6.93 22.43
CA ASP A 71 12.39 -6.77 21.04
C ASP A 71 12.38 -5.29 20.66
N HIS A 72 11.92 -4.43 21.57
CA HIS A 72 12.10 -2.98 21.45
C HIS A 72 13.59 -2.61 21.24
N ALA A 73 14.51 -3.27 21.97
CA ALA A 73 15.94 -3.05 21.83
C ALA A 73 16.48 -3.43 20.46
N VAL A 74 16.08 -4.58 19.96
CA VAL A 74 16.46 -5.06 18.62
C VAL A 74 15.97 -4.10 17.54
N ILE A 75 14.73 -3.63 17.62
CA ILE A 75 14.19 -2.60 16.72
C ILE A 75 15.01 -1.31 16.83
N PHE A 76 15.32 -0.88 18.06
CA PHE A 76 16.00 0.38 18.33
C PHE A 76 17.45 0.44 17.80
N GLN A 77 18.12 -0.72 17.73
CA GLN A 77 19.44 -0.81 17.12
C GLN A 77 19.42 -0.57 15.61
N ASP A 78 18.36 -1.00 14.93
CA ASP A 78 18.19 -0.74 13.50
C ASP A 78 17.51 0.62 13.30
N LYS A 79 18.33 1.67 13.21
CA LYS A 79 17.82 3.06 13.06
C LYS A 79 16.98 3.26 11.81
N SER A 80 17.22 2.50 10.74
CA SER A 80 16.42 2.58 9.51
C SER A 80 15.03 1.99 9.71
N LEU A 81 14.97 0.83 10.37
CA LEU A 81 13.71 0.20 10.75
C LEU A 81 12.93 1.05 11.75
N LEU A 82 13.61 1.51 12.80
CA LEU A 82 13.01 2.36 13.83
C LEU A 82 12.37 3.61 13.21
N ALA A 83 13.14 4.36 12.40
CA ALA A 83 12.63 5.58 11.76
C ALA A 83 11.40 5.30 10.90
N TRP A 84 11.36 4.15 10.21
CA TRP A 84 10.19 3.76 9.42
C TRP A 84 9.01 3.30 10.27
N LEU A 85 9.21 2.53 11.34
CA LEU A 85 8.10 2.11 12.21
C LEU A 85 7.45 3.31 12.91
N GLU A 86 8.23 4.33 13.26
CA GLU A 86 7.74 5.54 13.92
C GLU A 86 7.11 6.53 12.94
N HIS A 87 7.62 6.58 11.70
CA HIS A 87 7.13 7.46 10.65
C HIS A 87 6.98 6.72 9.30
N PRO A 88 5.98 5.82 9.17
CA PRO A 88 5.89 4.91 8.02
C PRO A 88 5.77 5.61 6.67
N THR A 89 5.26 6.85 6.63
CA THR A 89 4.96 7.59 5.39
C THR A 89 6.07 8.52 4.93
N THR A 90 7.06 8.83 5.78
CA THR A 90 8.12 9.80 5.47
C THR A 90 9.50 9.15 5.37
N ALA A 91 9.72 8.05 6.09
CA ALA A 91 10.97 7.30 6.01
C ALA A 91 10.96 6.29 4.85
N ALA A 92 12.15 5.91 4.38
CA ALA A 92 12.31 4.90 3.34
C ALA A 92 11.96 3.51 3.87
N PHE A 93 11.30 2.69 3.03
CA PHE A 93 10.91 1.33 3.39
C PHE A 93 12.14 0.41 3.62
N PRO A 94 12.33 -0.15 4.83
CA PRO A 94 13.57 -0.83 5.22
C PRO A 94 13.47 -2.35 4.95
N ALA A 95 13.26 -2.74 3.69
CA ALA A 95 12.99 -4.13 3.33
C ALA A 95 14.06 -5.12 3.79
N GLN A 96 15.33 -4.74 3.70
CA GLN A 96 16.46 -5.56 4.16
C GLN A 96 16.40 -5.80 5.67
N SER A 97 16.11 -4.77 6.46
CA SER A 97 16.00 -4.87 7.93
C SER A 97 14.85 -5.77 8.35
N ILE A 98 13.68 -5.59 7.74
CA ILE A 98 12.50 -6.43 7.99
C ILE A 98 12.83 -7.89 7.66
N SER A 99 13.49 -8.14 6.52
CA SER A 99 13.87 -9.50 6.13
C SER A 99 14.84 -10.13 7.14
N LYS A 100 15.87 -9.42 7.59
CA LYS A 100 16.85 -9.95 8.55
C LYS A 100 16.20 -10.34 9.87
N LEU A 101 15.32 -9.49 10.41
CA LEU A 101 14.64 -9.78 11.67
C LEU A 101 13.67 -10.95 11.55
N ARG A 102 12.87 -10.98 10.49
CA ARG A 102 11.81 -11.98 10.31
C ARG A 102 12.36 -13.37 9.96
N TRP A 103 13.41 -13.41 9.14
CA TRP A 103 14.01 -14.67 8.68
C TRP A 103 15.12 -15.20 9.58
N SER A 104 15.35 -14.57 10.75
CA SER A 104 16.27 -15.07 11.78
C SER A 104 15.77 -16.34 12.49
N GLY A 105 14.54 -16.78 12.20
CA GLY A 105 13.99 -18.07 12.64
C GLY A 105 13.14 -18.00 13.92
N GLN A 106 13.02 -16.84 14.55
CA GLN A 106 12.10 -16.61 15.67
C GLN A 106 10.92 -15.76 15.21
N GLN A 107 9.76 -16.40 15.05
CA GLN A 107 8.51 -15.64 14.89
C GLN A 107 8.25 -14.88 16.18
N ASN A 108 8.09 -13.57 16.08
CA ASN A 108 7.79 -12.70 17.20
C ASN A 108 6.43 -12.03 16.98
N PRO A 109 5.37 -12.46 17.69
CA PRO A 109 4.03 -11.89 17.56
C PRO A 109 3.99 -10.38 17.80
N PHE A 110 4.81 -9.87 18.73
CA PHE A 110 4.90 -8.44 19.02
C PHE A 110 5.46 -7.65 17.83
N PHE A 111 6.49 -8.18 17.16
CA PHE A 111 7.04 -7.55 15.97
C PHE A 111 6.08 -7.62 14.78
N ASP A 112 5.41 -8.77 14.58
CA ASP A 112 4.44 -8.94 13.50
C ASP A 112 3.25 -7.95 13.63
N GLU A 113 2.76 -7.71 14.85
CA GLU A 113 1.69 -6.73 15.13
C GLU A 113 2.11 -5.30 14.77
N ILE A 114 3.26 -4.85 15.28
CA ILE A 114 3.81 -3.51 15.00
C ILE A 114 4.06 -3.33 13.50
N LEU A 115 4.63 -4.35 12.86
CA LEU A 115 4.92 -4.34 11.44
C LEU A 115 3.62 -4.27 10.61
N ALA A 116 2.58 -5.01 11.00
CA ALA A 116 1.29 -4.99 10.33
C ALA A 116 0.68 -3.58 10.34
N GLU A 117 0.66 -2.91 11.49
CA GLU A 117 0.10 -1.57 11.63
C GLU A 117 0.89 -0.53 10.79
N ALA A 118 2.22 -0.62 10.79
CA ALA A 118 3.07 0.23 9.98
C ALA A 118 2.86 0.00 8.48
N LEU A 119 2.74 -1.27 8.05
CA LEU A 119 2.47 -1.66 6.67
C LEU A 119 1.09 -1.21 6.20
N GLU A 120 0.07 -1.31 7.05
CA GLU A 120 -1.27 -0.81 6.79
C GLU A 120 -1.24 0.70 6.50
N THR A 121 -0.61 1.46 7.39
CA THR A 121 -0.44 2.91 7.26
C THR A 121 0.31 3.27 5.97
N TYR A 122 1.41 2.56 5.69
CA TYR A 122 2.24 2.84 4.53
C TYR A 122 1.56 2.46 3.21
N CYS A 123 0.94 1.28 3.12
CA CYS A 123 0.20 0.86 1.94
C CYS A 123 -0.96 1.81 1.64
N SER A 124 -1.71 2.23 2.67
CA SER A 124 -2.77 3.24 2.54
C SER A 124 -2.25 4.55 1.96
N PHE A 125 -1.11 5.03 2.47
CA PHE A 125 -0.45 6.23 1.96
C PHE A 125 -0.06 6.07 0.48
N LEU A 126 0.59 4.97 0.09
CA LEU A 126 1.03 4.72 -1.28
C LEU A 126 -0.17 4.64 -2.25
N LEU A 127 -1.25 3.97 -1.86
CA LEU A 127 -2.48 3.87 -2.65
C LEU A 127 -3.13 5.24 -2.86
N LYS A 128 -3.28 6.01 -1.78
CA LYS A 128 -3.87 7.36 -1.83
C LYS A 128 -3.09 8.31 -2.74
N HIS A 129 -1.77 8.19 -2.75
CA HIS A 129 -0.88 9.01 -3.59
C HIS A 129 -0.57 8.37 -4.95
N ARG A 130 -1.23 7.26 -5.30
CA ARG A 130 -1.08 6.54 -6.59
C ARG A 130 0.36 6.09 -6.87
N GLN A 131 1.14 5.80 -5.83
CA GLN A 131 2.52 5.35 -5.91
C GLN A 131 2.60 3.82 -6.06
N PHE A 132 1.91 3.27 -7.06
CA PHE A 132 1.76 1.82 -7.23
C PHE A 132 3.07 1.08 -7.54
N SER A 133 4.08 1.75 -8.09
CA SER A 133 5.40 1.14 -8.31
C SER A 133 6.14 0.82 -7.01
N MET A 134 5.82 1.55 -5.92
CA MET A 134 6.50 1.40 -4.63
C MET A 134 5.79 0.40 -3.70
N ILE A 135 4.55 0.01 -4.00
CA ILE A 135 3.73 -0.80 -3.09
C ILE A 135 4.09 -2.29 -3.12
N LYS A 136 4.71 -2.78 -4.18
CA LYS A 136 4.93 -4.22 -4.42
C LYS A 136 5.68 -4.89 -3.27
N GLU A 137 6.76 -4.27 -2.81
CA GLU A 137 7.60 -4.85 -1.76
C GLU A 137 6.91 -4.80 -0.37
N PRO A 138 6.36 -3.65 0.10
CA PRO A 138 5.54 -3.62 1.31
C PRO A 138 4.37 -4.60 1.29
N LEU A 139 3.67 -4.70 0.15
CA LEU A 139 2.55 -5.62 -0.01
C LEU A 139 2.98 -7.08 0.11
N SER A 140 4.11 -7.45 -0.51
CA SER A 140 4.67 -8.79 -0.38
C SER A 140 5.01 -9.11 1.08
N VAL A 141 5.54 -8.15 1.84
CA VAL A 141 5.79 -8.32 3.28
C VAL A 141 4.47 -8.51 4.02
N ALA A 142 3.48 -7.64 3.79
CA ALA A 142 2.16 -7.72 4.44
C ALA A 142 1.48 -9.06 4.20
N MET A 143 1.44 -9.55 2.96
CA MET A 143 0.82 -10.83 2.60
C MET A 143 1.61 -12.04 3.13
N SER A 144 2.86 -11.84 3.56
CA SER A 144 3.66 -12.90 4.17
C SER A 144 3.47 -13.00 5.69
N LEU A 145 2.79 -12.04 6.34
CA LEU A 145 2.45 -12.07 7.77
C LEU A 145 1.46 -13.20 8.09
N PRO A 146 1.35 -13.64 9.36
CA PRO A 146 0.24 -14.50 9.79
C PRO A 146 -1.12 -13.93 9.37
N VAL A 147 -2.06 -14.80 9.01
CA VAL A 147 -3.36 -14.42 8.39
C VAL A 147 -4.11 -13.35 9.19
N GLN A 148 -4.09 -13.42 10.53
CA GLN A 148 -4.78 -12.44 11.38
C GLN A 148 -4.28 -11.00 11.19
N TRP A 149 -3.03 -10.82 10.73
CA TRP A 149 -2.40 -9.52 10.52
C TRP A 149 -2.50 -9.03 9.07
N GLN A 150 -2.91 -9.89 8.13
CA GLN A 150 -3.05 -9.51 6.73
C GLN A 150 -4.31 -8.67 6.48
N TYR A 151 -5.34 -8.83 7.32
CA TYR A 151 -6.68 -8.31 7.09
C TYR A 151 -6.71 -6.79 6.86
N GLY A 152 -6.03 -6.00 7.69
CA GLY A 152 -6.05 -4.53 7.58
C GLY A 152 -5.54 -4.04 6.23
N VAL A 153 -4.40 -4.55 5.78
CA VAL A 153 -3.84 -4.21 4.45
C VAL A 153 -4.77 -4.67 3.32
N GLN A 154 -5.33 -5.89 3.43
CA GLN A 154 -6.25 -6.41 2.42
C GLN A 154 -7.52 -5.56 2.30
N GLU A 155 -8.11 -5.15 3.43
CA GLU A 155 -9.31 -4.34 3.47
C GLU A 155 -9.09 -2.98 2.78
N ILE A 156 -7.95 -2.33 3.04
CA ILE A 156 -7.62 -1.04 2.42
C ILE A 156 -7.52 -1.18 0.89
N ILE A 157 -6.84 -2.22 0.40
CA ILE A 157 -6.71 -2.46 -1.04
C ILE A 157 -8.09 -2.75 -1.65
N TYR A 158 -8.87 -3.60 -0.99
CA TYR A 158 -10.21 -3.97 -1.45
C TYR A 158 -11.10 -2.74 -1.58
N LYS A 159 -11.12 -1.90 -0.54
CA LYS A 159 -11.86 -0.64 -0.53
C LYS A 159 -11.39 0.31 -1.62
N GLN A 160 -10.07 0.44 -1.81
CA GLN A 160 -9.53 1.32 -2.85
C GLN A 160 -9.96 0.87 -4.26
N ILE A 161 -9.91 -0.43 -4.57
CA ILE A 161 -10.38 -0.96 -5.86
C ILE A 161 -11.88 -0.71 -6.00
N LYS A 162 -12.67 -1.01 -4.96
CA LYS A 162 -14.12 -0.79 -4.94
C LYS A 162 -14.50 0.66 -5.18
N ASP A 163 -13.82 1.60 -4.52
CA ASP A 163 -14.05 3.03 -4.66
C ASP A 163 -13.70 3.50 -6.08
N ILE A 164 -12.61 3.01 -6.66
CA ILE A 164 -12.24 3.27 -8.07
C ILE A 164 -13.32 2.72 -9.01
N THR A 165 -13.78 1.49 -8.81
CA THR A 165 -14.85 0.89 -9.62
C THR A 165 -16.13 1.73 -9.58
N ALA A 166 -16.54 2.17 -8.39
CA ALA A 166 -17.72 3.03 -8.22
C ALA A 166 -17.56 4.38 -8.93
N LEU A 167 -16.36 4.98 -8.89
CA LEU A 167 -16.07 6.21 -9.65
C LEU A 167 -16.16 5.98 -11.16
N ILE A 168 -15.67 4.85 -11.66
CA ILE A 168 -15.78 4.50 -13.08
C ILE A 168 -17.24 4.31 -13.48
N ASP A 169 -18.05 3.64 -12.65
CA ASP A 169 -19.49 3.46 -12.90
C ASP A 169 -20.26 4.78 -12.91
N GLU A 170 -19.87 5.76 -12.09
CA GLU A 170 -20.48 7.09 -12.13
C GLU A 170 -20.06 7.86 -13.39
N ALA A 171 -18.77 7.80 -13.75
CA ALA A 171 -18.25 8.41 -14.98
C ALA A 171 -18.88 7.81 -16.25
N GLN A 172 -19.28 6.54 -16.24
CA GLN A 172 -20.06 5.93 -17.33
C GLN A 172 -21.42 6.64 -17.55
N LYS A 173 -22.11 7.01 -16.46
CA LYS A 173 -23.44 7.67 -16.55
C LYS A 173 -23.32 9.12 -16.99
N ARG A 174 -22.26 9.80 -16.57
CA ARG A 174 -22.02 11.23 -16.83
C ARG A 174 -20.55 11.47 -17.16
N PRO A 175 -20.11 11.18 -18.39
CA PRO A 175 -18.71 11.34 -18.75
C PRO A 175 -18.28 12.81 -18.73
N ASP A 176 -17.23 13.13 -17.97
CA ASP A 176 -16.52 14.41 -18.04
C ASP A 176 -15.09 14.13 -18.51
N HIS A 177 -14.85 14.34 -19.80
CA HIS A 177 -13.57 14.00 -20.42
C HIS A 177 -12.35 14.66 -19.78
N LYS A 178 -12.49 15.87 -19.23
CA LYS A 178 -11.36 16.54 -18.60
C LYS A 178 -11.10 15.94 -17.22
N GLN A 179 -12.15 15.86 -16.41
CA GLN A 179 -12.06 15.34 -15.05
C GLN A 179 -11.69 13.85 -15.03
N ASP A 180 -12.28 13.03 -15.90
CA ASP A 180 -12.01 11.60 -16.00
C ASP A 180 -10.55 11.30 -16.30
N ARG A 181 -9.89 12.13 -17.13
CA ARG A 181 -8.47 11.96 -17.43
C ARG A 181 -7.59 12.24 -16.22
N GLU A 182 -7.97 13.19 -15.38
CA GLU A 182 -7.26 13.50 -14.13
C GLU A 182 -7.51 12.40 -13.08
N ILE A 183 -8.75 11.92 -12.97
CA ILE A 183 -9.13 10.88 -12.02
C ILE A 183 -8.54 9.53 -12.42
N PHE A 184 -8.74 9.07 -13.65
CA PHE A 184 -8.36 7.73 -14.12
C PHE A 184 -7.04 7.69 -14.88
N GLY A 185 -6.34 8.81 -15.02
CA GLY A 185 -5.05 8.89 -15.71
C GLY A 185 -4.00 7.92 -15.19
N PHE A 186 -4.13 7.47 -13.94
CA PHE A 186 -3.23 6.48 -13.36
C PHE A 186 -3.35 5.09 -14.00
N ILE A 187 -4.52 4.73 -14.55
CA ILE A 187 -4.80 3.43 -15.16
C ILE A 187 -3.91 3.21 -16.39
N VAL A 188 -3.56 4.29 -17.08
CA VAL A 188 -2.70 4.28 -18.28
C VAL A 188 -1.27 3.85 -17.96
N TYR A 189 -0.82 4.04 -16.72
CA TYR A 189 0.51 3.61 -16.31
C TYR A 189 0.50 2.13 -15.89
N GLY A 190 1.50 1.38 -16.35
CA GLY A 190 1.58 -0.07 -16.13
C GLY A 190 1.55 -0.51 -14.67
N ASN A 191 1.97 0.38 -13.75
CA ASN A 191 2.07 0.09 -12.33
C ASN A 191 0.72 -0.30 -11.69
N TRP A 192 -0.41 0.17 -12.22
CA TRP A 192 -1.73 -0.22 -11.72
C TRP A 192 -2.07 -1.67 -12.07
N ALA A 193 -1.84 -2.07 -13.33
CA ALA A 193 -2.05 -3.46 -13.74
C ALA A 193 -1.09 -4.41 -13.00
N ASP A 194 0.16 -4.00 -12.80
CA ASP A 194 1.15 -4.78 -12.06
C ASP A 194 0.78 -4.93 -10.58
N LEU A 195 0.19 -3.91 -9.95
CA LEU A 195 -0.39 -4.01 -8.61
C LEU A 195 -1.52 -5.04 -8.59
N LEU A 196 -2.52 -4.92 -9.47
CA LEU A 196 -3.69 -5.82 -9.46
C LEU A 196 -3.27 -7.28 -9.67
N ASN A 197 -2.29 -7.54 -10.53
CA ASN A 197 -1.76 -8.88 -10.77
C ASN A 197 -0.90 -9.44 -9.63
N SER A 198 -0.47 -8.60 -8.69
CA SER A 198 0.32 -9.02 -7.51
C SER A 198 -0.55 -9.41 -6.31
N LEU A 199 -1.87 -9.20 -6.40
CA LEU A 199 -2.80 -9.49 -5.32
C LEU A 199 -3.16 -10.98 -5.26
N PRO A 200 -3.39 -11.54 -4.06
CA PRO A 200 -3.86 -12.92 -3.92
C PRO A 200 -5.19 -13.15 -4.62
N GLU A 201 -5.25 -14.10 -5.56
CA GLU A 201 -6.45 -14.36 -6.35
C GLU A 201 -7.64 -14.74 -5.47
N GLU A 202 -7.44 -15.57 -4.44
CA GLU A 202 -8.50 -16.04 -3.54
C GLU A 202 -9.30 -14.90 -2.89
N SER A 203 -8.64 -13.78 -2.59
CA SER A 203 -9.26 -12.63 -1.90
C SER A 203 -9.71 -11.53 -2.86
N PHE A 204 -9.05 -11.37 -4.01
CA PHE A 204 -9.25 -10.21 -4.89
C PHE A 204 -9.84 -10.52 -6.26
N TRP A 205 -9.98 -11.80 -6.64
CA TRP A 205 -10.44 -12.18 -7.98
C TRP A 205 -11.75 -11.51 -8.38
N ARG A 206 -12.75 -11.54 -7.50
CA ARG A 206 -14.08 -10.96 -7.77
C ARG A 206 -14.00 -9.45 -7.98
N ILE A 207 -13.37 -8.72 -7.08
CA ILE A 207 -13.33 -7.25 -7.14
C ILE A 207 -12.47 -6.75 -8.33
N ILE A 208 -11.43 -7.51 -8.72
CA ILE A 208 -10.65 -7.23 -9.93
C ILE A 208 -11.50 -7.43 -11.19
N ASN A 209 -12.32 -8.48 -11.25
CA ASN A 209 -13.24 -8.69 -12.36
C ASN A 209 -14.30 -7.57 -12.44
N ASP A 210 -14.88 -7.17 -11.31
CA ASP A 210 -15.84 -6.06 -11.25
C ASP A 210 -15.21 -4.75 -11.77
N TYR A 211 -13.98 -4.45 -11.34
CA TYR A 211 -13.19 -3.33 -11.87
C TYR A 211 -12.99 -3.43 -13.39
N CYS A 212 -12.60 -4.60 -13.90
CA CYS A 212 -12.34 -4.80 -15.33
C CYS A 212 -13.62 -4.61 -16.16
N VAL A 213 -14.77 -5.08 -15.68
CA VAL A 213 -16.07 -4.87 -16.33
C VAL A 213 -16.41 -3.39 -16.38
N ALA A 214 -16.31 -2.67 -15.25
CA ALA A 214 -16.57 -1.24 -15.20
C ALA A 214 -15.65 -0.46 -16.15
N ALA A 215 -14.35 -0.78 -16.15
CA ALA A 215 -13.38 -0.13 -17.03
C ALA A 215 -13.67 -0.37 -18.52
N VAL A 216 -14.04 -1.60 -18.90
CA VAL A 216 -14.45 -1.92 -20.28
C VAL A 216 -15.69 -1.12 -20.68
N ASN A 217 -16.74 -1.12 -19.85
CA ASN A 217 -17.96 -0.39 -20.13
C ASN A 217 -17.70 1.11 -20.28
N TYR A 218 -16.88 1.68 -19.40
CA TYR A 218 -16.43 3.06 -19.51
C TYR A 218 -15.72 3.34 -20.84
N THR A 219 -14.79 2.49 -21.27
CA THR A 219 -14.11 2.67 -22.56
C THR A 219 -15.07 2.68 -23.74
N VAL A 220 -16.12 1.86 -23.71
CA VAL A 220 -17.17 1.84 -24.75
C VAL A 220 -17.95 3.16 -24.78
N VAL A 221 -18.25 3.76 -23.63
CA VAL A 221 -18.98 5.03 -23.54
C VAL A 221 -18.15 6.19 -24.11
N VAL A 222 -16.85 6.27 -23.78
CA VAL A 222 -16.03 7.46 -24.12
C VAL A 222 -15.17 7.31 -25.37
N GLN A 223 -15.18 6.14 -26.03
CA GLN A 223 -14.32 5.80 -27.19
C GLN A 223 -14.28 6.85 -28.30
N HIS A 224 -15.40 7.51 -28.59
CA HIS A 224 -15.48 8.46 -29.71
C HIS A 224 -14.80 9.79 -29.40
N ASN A 225 -14.85 10.23 -28.15
CA ASN A 225 -14.34 11.52 -27.69
C ASN A 225 -12.90 11.44 -27.19
N GLN A 226 -12.48 10.27 -26.69
CA GLN A 226 -11.18 10.09 -26.05
C GLN A 226 -10.38 8.89 -26.60
N ARG A 227 -10.31 8.75 -27.92
CA ARG A 227 -9.67 7.58 -28.60
C ARG A 227 -8.29 7.19 -28.04
N HIS A 228 -7.39 8.16 -27.85
CA HIS A 228 -6.05 7.91 -27.31
C HIS A 228 -6.12 7.36 -25.88
N PHE A 229 -6.92 7.98 -25.03
CA PHE A 229 -7.07 7.56 -23.63
C PHE A 229 -7.71 6.17 -23.52
N VAL A 230 -8.71 5.88 -24.35
CA VAL A 230 -9.35 4.56 -24.45
C VAL A 230 -8.37 3.49 -24.92
N TYR A 231 -7.56 3.78 -25.94
CA TYR A 231 -6.50 2.87 -26.39
C TYR A 231 -5.51 2.56 -25.26
N GLU A 232 -5.05 3.58 -24.54
CA GLU A 232 -4.11 3.41 -23.44
C GLU A 232 -4.70 2.63 -22.25
N ILE A 233 -5.95 2.92 -21.85
CA ILE A 233 -6.65 2.15 -20.80
C ILE A 233 -6.76 0.69 -21.22
N THR A 234 -7.27 0.42 -22.42
CA THR A 234 -7.45 -0.97 -22.87
C THR A 234 -6.14 -1.72 -23.04
N HIS A 235 -5.07 -1.05 -23.44
CA HIS A 235 -3.73 -1.62 -23.45
C HIS A 235 -3.30 -2.13 -22.07
N GLN A 236 -3.60 -1.38 -21.00
CA GLN A 236 -3.31 -1.82 -19.64
C GLN A 236 -4.29 -2.89 -19.15
N LEU A 237 -5.57 -2.82 -19.50
CA LEU A 237 -6.55 -3.87 -19.16
C LEU A 237 -6.16 -5.24 -19.74
N VAL A 238 -5.58 -5.28 -20.95
CA VAL A 238 -5.06 -6.52 -21.56
C VAL A 238 -3.97 -7.18 -20.70
N ARG A 239 -3.33 -6.46 -19.78
CA ARG A 239 -2.31 -7.02 -18.88
C ARG A 239 -2.89 -7.58 -17.58
N ILE A 240 -4.11 -7.19 -17.19
CA ILE A 240 -4.72 -7.61 -15.90
C ILE A 240 -5.25 -9.03 -16.00
N ASN A 241 -4.96 -9.88 -15.00
CA ASN A 241 -5.53 -11.22 -14.87
C ASN A 241 -6.99 -11.11 -14.45
N CYS A 242 -7.89 -11.72 -15.23
CA CYS A 242 -9.33 -11.71 -15.01
C CYS A 242 -9.96 -12.95 -15.69
N ASP A 243 -11.28 -13.12 -15.53
CA ASP A 243 -12.04 -14.21 -16.15
C ASP A 243 -11.73 -14.34 -17.64
N SER A 244 -11.57 -15.57 -18.14
CA SER A 244 -11.20 -15.84 -19.53
C SER A 244 -12.16 -15.24 -20.56
N GLY A 245 -13.46 -15.28 -20.28
CA GLY A 245 -14.49 -14.63 -21.11
C GLY A 245 -14.31 -13.11 -21.15
N LEU A 246 -14.10 -12.49 -19.99
CA LEU A 246 -13.84 -11.05 -19.89
C LEU A 246 -12.53 -10.67 -20.58
N LYS A 247 -11.49 -11.49 -20.42
CA LYS A 247 -10.17 -11.31 -21.04
C LYS A 247 -10.26 -11.28 -22.56
N THR A 248 -11.06 -12.19 -23.13
CA THR A 248 -11.32 -12.25 -24.58
C THR A 248 -12.00 -10.97 -25.06
N THR A 249 -13.01 -10.49 -24.33
CA THR A 249 -13.68 -9.21 -24.63
C THR A 249 -12.71 -8.03 -24.58
N ILE A 250 -11.87 -7.95 -23.55
CA ILE A 250 -10.84 -6.91 -23.42
C ILE A 250 -9.86 -6.94 -24.60
N GLN A 251 -9.37 -8.11 -24.97
CA GLN A 251 -8.44 -8.28 -26.10
C GLN A 251 -9.06 -7.86 -27.43
N ASN A 252 -10.33 -8.23 -27.67
CA ASN A 252 -11.06 -7.82 -28.87
C ASN A 252 -11.24 -6.31 -28.94
N ASN A 253 -11.67 -5.68 -27.84
CA ASN A 253 -11.81 -4.22 -27.76
C ASN A 253 -10.47 -3.51 -27.98
N TYR A 254 -9.38 -4.02 -27.40
CA TYR A 254 -8.04 -3.48 -27.63
C TYR A 254 -7.64 -3.48 -29.11
N GLN A 255 -7.89 -4.57 -29.86
CA GLN A 255 -7.57 -4.60 -31.30
C GLN A 255 -8.38 -3.55 -32.07
N ILE A 256 -9.68 -3.43 -31.79
CA ILE A 256 -10.56 -2.43 -32.40
C ILE A 256 -10.03 -1.02 -32.13
N TYR A 257 -9.66 -0.71 -30.88
CA TYR A 257 -9.17 0.61 -30.53
C TYR A 257 -7.78 0.90 -31.10
N LYS A 258 -6.91 -0.10 -31.16
CA LYS A 258 -5.60 -0.01 -31.81
C LYS A 258 -5.72 0.32 -33.29
N GLU A 259 -6.57 -0.39 -34.03
CA GLU A 259 -6.83 -0.14 -35.45
C GLU A 259 -7.40 1.28 -35.67
N ASN A 260 -8.40 1.68 -34.88
CA ASN A 260 -9.03 3.00 -34.95
C ASN A 260 -8.10 4.15 -34.54
N TYR A 261 -7.10 3.87 -33.71
CA TYR A 261 -6.07 4.82 -33.31
C TYR A 261 -5.08 5.07 -34.45
N HIS A 262 -4.60 4.02 -35.11
CA HIS A 262 -3.60 4.13 -36.18
C HIS A 262 -4.17 4.54 -37.56
N THR A 263 -5.46 4.29 -37.84
CA THR A 263 -6.10 4.62 -39.13
C THR A 263 -6.33 6.11 -39.39
N LYS A 264 -6.05 7.00 -38.42
CA LYS A 264 -6.17 8.47 -38.59
C LYS A 264 -5.23 9.10 -39.62
N THR A 265 -4.33 8.34 -40.26
CA THR A 265 -3.51 8.85 -41.38
C THR A 265 -4.09 8.57 -42.77
N LYS A 266 -5.07 7.68 -42.97
CA LYS A 266 -5.63 7.42 -44.31
C LYS A 266 -7.13 7.11 -44.29
N SER A 267 -7.87 8.02 -44.94
CA SER A 267 -9.23 7.88 -45.48
C SER A 267 -10.42 8.25 -44.60
N LYS A 268 -11.09 9.32 -45.03
CA LYS A 268 -12.52 9.57 -44.84
C LYS A 268 -13.28 8.60 -45.76
N ASN A 269 -13.76 7.47 -45.25
CA ASN A 269 -14.97 6.73 -45.69
C ASN A 269 -14.90 5.27 -45.22
N LYS A 270 -15.79 4.86 -44.31
CA LYS A 270 -16.84 3.83 -44.56
C LYS A 270 -17.44 3.25 -43.26
N ASN A 271 -18.74 3.00 -43.39
CA ASN A 271 -19.58 1.97 -42.76
C ASN A 271 -19.78 1.96 -41.24
N TRP A 272 -20.88 2.64 -40.88
CA TRP A 272 -21.58 2.72 -39.59
C TRP A 272 -22.37 1.45 -39.17
N SER A 273 -22.13 0.27 -39.74
CA SER A 273 -23.05 -0.88 -39.56
C SER A 273 -22.68 -1.87 -38.46
N SER A 274 -21.59 -1.69 -37.70
CA SER A 274 -21.20 -2.62 -36.61
C SER A 274 -21.61 -2.17 -35.20
N TRP A 275 -22.22 -0.98 -35.04
CA TRP A 275 -22.40 -0.33 -33.73
C TRP A 275 -23.51 -0.96 -32.87
N TRP A 276 -24.59 -1.45 -33.47
CA TRP A 276 -25.72 -2.05 -32.74
C TRP A 276 -25.49 -3.49 -32.27
N PHE A 277 -24.54 -4.21 -32.88
CA PHE A 277 -24.23 -5.60 -32.53
C PHE A 277 -23.48 -5.75 -31.19
N TRP A 278 -22.74 -4.71 -30.76
CA TRP A 278 -21.92 -4.77 -29.54
C TRP A 278 -22.62 -4.25 -28.28
N ALA A 279 -23.53 -3.28 -28.40
CA ALA A 279 -24.36 -2.84 -27.28
C ALA A 279 -25.24 -3.96 -26.72
N LEU A 280 -25.68 -4.91 -27.57
CA LEU A 280 -26.50 -6.05 -27.18
C LEU A 280 -25.71 -7.18 -26.49
N ILE A 281 -24.43 -7.40 -26.82
CA ILE A 281 -23.61 -8.45 -26.19
C ILE A 281 -23.17 -8.06 -24.78
N VAL A 282 -22.87 -6.77 -24.56
CA VAL A 282 -22.46 -6.24 -23.24
C VAL A 282 -23.65 -6.20 -22.26
N LEU A 283 -24.87 -5.91 -22.74
CA LEU A 283 -26.09 -5.98 -21.92
C LEU A 283 -26.51 -7.43 -21.60
N ALA A 284 -26.35 -8.37 -22.52
CA ALA A 284 -26.74 -9.77 -22.31
C ALA A 284 -25.84 -10.51 -21.30
N GLN A 285 -24.52 -10.24 -21.28
CA GLN A 285 -23.62 -10.87 -20.30
C GLN A 285 -23.73 -10.24 -18.90
N ALA A 286 -24.07 -8.95 -18.81
CA ALA A 286 -24.34 -8.29 -17.53
C ALA A 286 -25.66 -8.76 -16.90
N LEU A 287 -26.71 -9.02 -17.71
CA LEU A 287 -27.99 -9.57 -17.24
C LEU A 287 -27.89 -11.06 -16.89
N ALA A 288 -27.13 -11.86 -17.65
CA ALA A 288 -26.95 -13.28 -17.32
C ALA A 288 -26.28 -13.49 -15.94
N ARG A 289 -25.35 -12.63 -15.55
CA ARG A 289 -24.70 -12.67 -14.22
C ARG A 289 -25.58 -12.16 -13.07
N SER A 290 -26.68 -11.46 -13.36
CA SER A 290 -27.65 -11.04 -12.33
C SER A 290 -28.77 -12.05 -12.11
N CYS A 291 -28.87 -13.11 -12.92
CA CYS A 291 -29.87 -14.16 -12.81
C CYS A 291 -29.35 -15.45 -12.17
N ASP A 292 -28.03 -15.56 -11.94
CA ASP A 292 -27.37 -16.71 -11.29
C ASP A 292 -27.04 -16.48 -9.80
N ASN A 293 -27.57 -15.40 -9.19
CA ASN A 293 -27.65 -15.18 -7.74
C ASN A 293 -29.13 -15.11 -7.32
#